data_AF-A0A1V5Y5X1-F1
#
_entry.id   AF-A0A1V5Y5X1-F1
#
_cell.length_a   1.000
_cell.length_b   1.000
_cell.length_c   1.000
_cell.angle_alpha   90.00
_cell.angle_beta   90.00
_cell.angle_gamma   90.00
#
_symmetry.space_group_name_H-M   'P 1'
#
loop_
_entity.id
_entity.type
_entity.pdbx_description
1 polymer ?
#
loop_
_entity_poly.entity_id
_entity_poly.type
_entity_poly.pdbx_seq_one_letter_code
_entity_poly.pdbx_strand_id
1 'polypeptide(L)'
;MKLRDFAKKAAIYSVLAGFLFLCGCSLISSGKKIMGEKISIDGIDVSLMDFDSARAELLRAQSARQKNWKCTVSLDGVTKELTGDMLPVKFNSEEVLNDALNVQNWQFLDAEFRRFETRMSLDTDAAAAVLKKIKEELDVPFKNATAKYNPETDGKFDFTGHVYGKSVSIEKIAQMINSAMLAGKNELAIEAPFEPVEPEYTEEMARTDNSLISTYTTSFAKSPHNAKGRVFNINKAAGIIDGYILKPGEEFNMNKVLGPRTEETGWEKAPGIRYGKYEMEYGGGVCQVSSTLFNTVMMADLKITDRRPHSWPLTYVPIGRDATISTDGPNFKFVNNTDSTILISASVDNKEKTITMEIYGQPLKDGIYIRITSERIATIANPGSEIILDRSLAFGTRIEDRESRSGKKSVTYKEYYDKNGKLIDRVVAYEDTYPAIKGRVYVSEDIFYGYDKNPKEPDIREVGDPPGQDIGGQVGSDLIFGD
;
A
#
# COMPACT_ATOMS: atom_id res chain seq x y z
N MET A 1 -89.54 97.98 -24.61
CA MET A 1 -88.69 99.00 -25.25
C MET A 1 -87.37 98.31 -25.61
N LYS A 2 -87.33 97.64 -26.76
CA LYS A 2 -86.68 98.07 -28.02
C LYS A 2 -85.15 97.95 -28.01
N LEU A 3 -84.67 97.07 -28.92
CA LEU A 3 -83.40 97.07 -29.66
C LEU A 3 -82.15 96.60 -28.86
N ARG A 4 -81.25 95.73 -29.33
CA ARG A 4 -80.99 95.16 -30.67
C ARG A 4 -79.78 94.20 -30.58
N ASP A 5 -79.73 93.22 -31.48
CA ASP A 5 -78.55 92.71 -32.23
C ASP A 5 -77.33 92.16 -31.44
N PHE A 6 -76.65 91.06 -31.81
CA PHE A 6 -76.71 90.22 -33.00
C PHE A 6 -75.91 88.93 -32.72
N ALA A 7 -76.38 87.83 -33.33
CA ALA A 7 -75.56 86.79 -33.95
C ALA A 7 -74.74 85.78 -33.12
N LYS A 8 -75.27 84.53 -33.19
CA LYS A 8 -74.63 83.33 -33.77
C LYS A 8 -74.08 82.24 -32.82
N LYS A 9 -74.83 81.12 -32.88
CA LYS A 9 -74.41 79.72 -33.10
C LYS A 9 -74.03 78.83 -31.91
N ALA A 10 -74.78 77.71 -31.86
CA ALA A 10 -74.44 76.36 -31.34
C ALA A 10 -74.27 76.19 -29.83
N ALA A 11 -74.60 75.07 -29.19
CA ALA A 11 -75.55 73.98 -29.38
C ALA A 11 -75.50 73.17 -28.06
N ILE A 12 -76.68 72.91 -27.49
CA ILE A 12 -77.10 71.68 -26.79
C ILE A 12 -76.06 70.93 -25.91
N TYR A 13 -76.23 70.93 -24.59
CA TYR A 13 -76.70 69.76 -23.81
C TYR A 13 -76.62 69.99 -22.29
N SER A 14 -77.45 69.18 -21.63
CA SER A 14 -78.16 69.41 -20.38
C SER A 14 -77.51 68.68 -19.20
N VAL A 15 -77.50 69.34 -18.04
CA VAL A 15 -77.91 68.83 -16.70
C VAL A 15 -77.28 67.51 -16.20
N LEU A 16 -76.42 67.56 -15.16
CA LEU A 16 -76.79 67.21 -13.77
C LEU A 16 -75.58 67.30 -12.80
N ALA A 17 -75.84 67.94 -11.66
CA ALA A 17 -75.29 67.70 -10.32
C ALA A 17 -73.76 67.82 -10.08
N GLY A 18 -73.33 69.03 -9.73
CA GLY A 18 -72.24 69.28 -8.79
C GLY A 18 -72.77 70.13 -7.63
N PHE A 19 -72.20 70.16 -6.43
CA PHE A 19 -71.02 69.54 -5.83
C PHE A 19 -71.03 70.02 -4.36
N LEU A 20 -70.42 69.26 -3.42
CA LEU A 20 -70.20 69.55 -1.98
C LEU A 20 -71.47 69.51 -1.08
N PHE A 21 -71.54 68.84 0.08
CA PHE A 21 -70.51 68.58 1.11
C PHE A 21 -71.02 67.52 2.13
N LEU A 22 -70.13 66.62 2.56
CA LEU A 22 -70.04 65.91 3.86
C LEU A 22 -71.13 64.93 4.37
N CYS A 23 -70.82 63.64 4.24
CA CYS A 23 -70.88 62.63 5.33
C CYS A 23 -69.89 61.52 4.91
N GLY A 24 -68.78 61.24 5.59
CA GLY A 24 -68.71 61.04 7.03
C GLY A 24 -69.03 59.59 7.42
N CYS A 25 -68.67 58.58 6.60
CA CYS A 25 -68.51 57.20 7.06
C CYS A 25 -67.02 56.86 7.11
N SER A 26 -66.39 57.31 8.19
CA SER A 26 -65.16 56.73 8.69
C SER A 26 -65.50 55.40 9.37
N LEU A 27 -64.81 54.33 8.98
CA LEU A 27 -64.50 53.14 9.78
C LEU A 27 -65.68 52.30 10.30
N ILE A 28 -65.96 51.20 9.61
CA ILE A 28 -65.37 49.91 10.04
C ILE A 28 -64.79 49.23 8.79
N SER A 29 -63.60 49.64 8.40
CA SER A 29 -62.70 48.72 7.71
C SER A 29 -61.47 48.71 8.59
N SER A 30 -61.27 47.64 9.36
CA SER A 30 -59.96 47.29 9.90
C SER A 30 -58.93 47.65 8.84
N GLY A 31 -57.91 48.47 9.13
CA GLY A 31 -56.98 49.07 8.17
C GLY A 31 -56.31 48.09 7.20
N LYS A 32 -57.09 47.57 6.25
CA LYS A 32 -56.70 46.61 5.24
C LYS A 32 -56.09 47.39 4.10
N LYS A 33 -54.83 47.08 3.82
CA LYS A 33 -54.10 47.55 2.65
C LYS A 33 -54.74 46.91 1.42
N ILE A 34 -55.33 47.70 0.52
CA ILE A 34 -56.02 47.22 -0.70
C ILE A 34 -55.19 47.61 -1.91
N MET A 35 -55.02 46.68 -2.85
CA MET A 35 -54.33 46.90 -4.11
C MET A 35 -55.09 47.88 -5.01
N GLY A 36 -54.36 48.72 -5.76
CA GLY A 36 -54.94 49.59 -6.78
C GLY A 36 -55.59 48.82 -7.93
N GLU A 37 -56.31 49.52 -8.80
CA GLU A 37 -56.91 48.93 -10.00
C GLU A 37 -55.85 48.51 -11.03
N LYS A 38 -56.15 47.47 -11.82
CA LYS A 38 -55.32 46.98 -12.94
C LYS A 38 -53.89 46.65 -12.54
N ILE A 39 -53.73 45.91 -11.46
CA ILE A 39 -52.44 45.40 -11.00
C ILE A 39 -52.41 43.89 -11.25
N SER A 40 -51.36 43.42 -11.92
CA SER A 40 -51.09 41.98 -12.00
C SER A 40 -49.72 41.63 -11.46
N ILE A 41 -49.63 40.55 -10.69
CA ILE A 41 -48.37 39.97 -10.22
C ILE A 41 -48.27 38.55 -10.77
N ASP A 42 -47.18 38.22 -11.47
CA ASP A 42 -46.98 36.93 -12.15
C ASP A 42 -48.14 36.57 -13.10
N GLY A 43 -48.73 37.57 -13.75
CA GLY A 43 -49.90 37.43 -14.63
C GLY A 43 -51.25 37.19 -13.92
N ILE A 44 -51.28 37.20 -12.59
CA ILE A 44 -52.50 37.08 -11.78
C ILE A 44 -53.07 38.48 -11.55
N ASP A 45 -54.34 38.70 -11.91
CA ASP A 45 -55.04 39.94 -11.56
C ASP A 45 -55.28 40.00 -10.05
N VAL A 46 -54.63 40.95 -9.38
CA VAL A 46 -54.77 41.21 -7.94
C VAL A 46 -55.46 42.53 -7.66
N SER A 47 -56.10 43.12 -8.67
CA SER A 47 -56.78 44.40 -8.56
C SER A 47 -57.83 44.38 -7.45
N LEU A 48 -57.82 45.43 -6.61
CA LEU A 48 -58.79 45.61 -5.51
C LEU A 48 -58.80 44.49 -4.46
N MET A 49 -57.86 43.53 -4.52
CA MET A 49 -57.68 42.54 -3.46
C MET A 49 -57.07 43.21 -2.23
N ASP A 50 -57.46 42.76 -1.03
CA ASP A 50 -56.69 43.08 0.15
C ASP A 50 -55.33 42.35 0.13
N PHE A 51 -54.33 42.92 0.80
CA PHE A 51 -52.95 42.45 0.79
C PHE A 51 -52.81 40.96 1.14
N ASP A 52 -53.57 40.49 2.13
CA ASP A 52 -53.51 39.09 2.57
C ASP A 52 -54.13 38.15 1.53
N SER A 53 -55.23 38.57 0.89
CA SER A 53 -55.85 37.83 -0.22
C SER A 53 -54.94 37.75 -1.45
N ALA A 54 -54.32 38.87 -1.87
CA ALA A 54 -53.36 38.91 -2.97
C ALA A 54 -52.15 38.01 -2.69
N ARG A 55 -51.63 38.05 -1.45
CA ARG A 55 -50.56 37.17 -0.98
C ARG A 55 -50.94 35.70 -1.06
N ALA A 56 -52.16 35.34 -0.65
CA ALA A 56 -52.64 33.95 -0.68
C ALA A 56 -52.78 33.40 -2.12
N GLU A 57 -53.25 34.21 -3.07
CA GLU A 57 -53.30 33.84 -4.49
C GLU A 57 -51.89 33.67 -5.08
N LEU A 58 -50.99 34.61 -4.80
CA LEU A 58 -49.61 34.58 -5.26
C LEU A 58 -48.87 33.35 -4.73
N LEU A 59 -49.02 33.02 -3.44
CA LEU A 59 -48.44 31.81 -2.84
C LEU A 59 -48.92 30.53 -3.53
N ARG A 60 -50.20 30.45 -3.93
CA ARG A 60 -50.73 29.29 -4.67
C ARG A 60 -50.09 29.16 -6.05
N ALA A 61 -49.99 30.26 -6.79
CA ALA A 61 -49.35 30.25 -8.10
C ALA A 61 -47.84 29.95 -8.03
N GLN A 62 -47.15 30.53 -7.06
CA GLN A 62 -45.72 30.28 -6.81
C GLN A 62 -45.45 28.82 -6.42
N SER A 63 -46.32 28.22 -5.61
CA SER A 63 -46.25 26.79 -5.28
C SER A 63 -46.39 25.92 -6.54
N ALA A 64 -47.27 26.30 -7.48
CA ALA A 64 -47.40 25.59 -8.76
C ALA A 64 -46.17 25.80 -9.67
N ARG A 65 -45.62 27.01 -9.72
CA ARG A 65 -44.39 27.33 -10.46
C ARG A 65 -43.19 26.55 -9.94
N GLN A 66 -43.03 26.47 -8.62
CA GLN A 66 -41.99 25.68 -7.97
C GLN A 66 -42.12 24.19 -8.32
N LYS A 67 -43.33 23.63 -8.24
CA LYS A 67 -43.61 22.23 -8.60
C LYS A 67 -43.23 21.88 -10.04
N ASN A 68 -43.41 22.83 -10.95
CA ASN A 68 -43.10 22.64 -12.36
C ASN A 68 -41.60 22.79 -12.68
N TRP A 69 -40.79 23.28 -11.74
CA TRP A 69 -39.36 23.46 -11.95
C TRP A 69 -38.61 22.13 -11.83
N LYS A 70 -37.72 21.85 -12.78
CA LYS A 70 -36.96 20.59 -12.85
C LYS A 70 -35.48 20.82 -13.15
N CYS A 71 -34.63 20.00 -12.56
CA CYS A 71 -33.22 19.94 -12.87
C CYS A 71 -32.74 18.50 -12.95
N THR A 72 -31.95 18.18 -13.97
CA THR A 72 -31.19 16.93 -14.03
C THR A 72 -29.71 17.23 -13.77
N VAL A 73 -29.08 16.41 -12.95
CA VAL A 73 -27.65 16.47 -12.66
C VAL A 73 -27.04 15.14 -13.05
N SER A 74 -26.05 15.14 -13.94
CA SER A 74 -25.46 13.90 -14.46
C SER A 74 -23.95 13.87 -14.35
N LEU A 75 -23.39 12.70 -14.02
CA LEU A 75 -21.96 12.40 -14.06
C LEU A 75 -21.75 10.99 -14.60
N ASP A 76 -20.86 10.81 -15.57
CA ASP A 76 -20.50 9.50 -16.15
C ASP A 76 -21.70 8.63 -16.56
N GLY A 77 -22.76 9.25 -17.09
CA GLY A 77 -23.99 8.56 -17.53
C GLY A 77 -24.98 8.22 -16.41
N VAL A 78 -24.64 8.45 -15.14
CA VAL A 78 -25.58 8.41 -14.02
C VAL A 78 -26.27 9.76 -13.93
N THR A 79 -27.60 9.77 -13.93
CA THR A 79 -28.41 11.00 -13.88
C THR A 79 -29.32 10.98 -12.66
N LYS A 80 -29.43 12.13 -12.00
CA LYS A 80 -30.33 12.37 -10.87
C LYS A 80 -31.24 13.54 -11.18
N GLU A 81 -32.52 13.40 -10.82
CA GLU A 81 -33.52 14.44 -10.99
C GLU A 81 -33.76 15.15 -9.65
N LEU A 82 -33.82 16.48 -9.72
CA LEU A 82 -34.19 17.38 -8.65
C LEU A 82 -35.42 18.16 -9.11
N THR A 83 -36.46 18.19 -8.29
CA THR A 83 -37.63 19.04 -8.52
C THR A 83 -37.60 20.24 -7.60
N GLY A 84 -38.32 21.30 -7.95
CA GLY A 84 -38.39 22.51 -7.12
C GLY A 84 -38.91 22.23 -5.70
N ASP A 85 -39.74 21.20 -5.50
CA ASP A 85 -40.24 20.78 -4.17
C ASP A 85 -39.14 20.19 -3.27
N MET A 86 -38.06 19.67 -3.85
CA MET A 86 -36.92 19.15 -3.10
C MET A 86 -35.96 20.26 -2.66
N LEU A 87 -36.07 21.45 -3.24
CA LEU A 87 -35.11 22.54 -3.08
C LEU A 87 -35.68 23.65 -2.19
N PRO A 88 -34.84 24.31 -1.37
CA PRO A 88 -35.25 25.45 -0.57
C PRO A 88 -35.36 26.70 -1.44
N VAL A 89 -36.48 26.85 -2.12
CA VAL A 89 -36.77 27.96 -3.01
C VAL A 89 -37.32 29.16 -2.23
N LYS A 90 -36.89 30.37 -2.61
CA LYS A 90 -37.40 31.65 -2.10
C LYS A 90 -37.97 32.49 -3.24
N PHE A 91 -39.04 33.22 -2.93
CA PHE A 91 -39.62 34.24 -3.79
C PHE A 91 -39.52 35.61 -3.10
N ASN A 92 -39.27 36.67 -3.86
CA ASN A 92 -39.29 38.04 -3.33
C ASN A 92 -40.72 38.64 -3.24
N SER A 93 -41.71 37.79 -2.93
CA SER A 93 -43.14 38.11 -2.98
C SER A 93 -43.53 39.32 -2.13
N GLU A 94 -42.97 39.43 -0.92
CA GLU A 94 -43.30 40.54 -0.01
C GLU A 94 -42.82 41.90 -0.56
N GLU A 95 -41.62 41.94 -1.16
CA GLU A 95 -41.09 43.14 -1.80
C GLU A 95 -42.02 43.56 -2.94
N VAL A 96 -42.35 42.62 -3.84
CA VAL A 96 -43.20 42.87 -4.99
C VAL A 96 -44.62 43.28 -4.60
N LEU A 97 -45.21 42.64 -3.59
CA LEU A 97 -46.54 42.99 -3.07
C LEU A 97 -46.56 44.41 -2.47
N ASN A 98 -45.52 44.80 -1.74
CA ASN A 98 -45.42 46.16 -1.19
C ASN A 98 -45.19 47.20 -2.29
N ASP A 99 -44.36 46.91 -3.27
CA ASP A 99 -44.15 47.77 -4.44
C ASP A 99 -45.46 47.98 -5.21
N ALA A 100 -46.20 46.91 -5.46
CA ALA A 100 -47.50 46.94 -6.10
C ALA A 100 -48.53 47.75 -5.30
N LEU A 101 -48.54 47.61 -3.97
CA LEU A 101 -49.44 48.36 -3.08
C LEU A 101 -49.17 49.87 -3.10
N ASN A 102 -47.92 50.29 -3.28
CA ASN A 102 -47.52 51.71 -3.26
C ASN A 102 -47.85 52.45 -4.57
N VAL A 103 -48.39 51.76 -5.57
CA VAL A 103 -48.81 52.36 -6.83
C VAL A 103 -50.13 53.12 -6.66
N GLN A 104 -50.28 54.28 -7.29
CA GLN A 104 -51.48 55.11 -7.22
C GLN A 104 -52.79 54.35 -7.52
N ASN A 105 -53.78 54.54 -6.64
CA ASN A 105 -55.05 53.80 -6.60
C ASN A 105 -56.04 54.09 -7.74
N TRP A 106 -55.89 55.19 -8.49
CA TRP A 106 -56.85 55.60 -9.53
C TRP A 106 -56.24 55.53 -10.93
N GLN A 107 -56.95 54.88 -11.87
CA GLN A 107 -56.59 54.82 -13.29
C GLN A 107 -57.82 54.99 -14.19
N PHE A 108 -57.58 55.31 -15.47
CA PHE A 108 -58.62 55.36 -16.49
C PHE A 108 -59.04 53.94 -16.95
N LEU A 109 -60.30 53.79 -17.36
CA LEU A 109 -60.92 52.52 -17.79
C LEU A 109 -60.20 51.84 -18.98
N ASP A 110 -59.42 52.58 -19.77
CA ASP A 110 -58.64 52.11 -20.93
C ASP A 110 -57.14 51.84 -20.63
N ALA A 111 -56.66 52.15 -19.42
CA ALA A 111 -55.26 51.93 -19.05
C ALA A 111 -54.85 50.45 -19.09
N GLU A 112 -53.58 50.16 -19.41
CA GLU A 112 -53.04 48.80 -19.33
C GLU A 112 -52.75 48.35 -17.89
N PHE A 113 -52.70 47.03 -17.69
CA PHE A 113 -52.27 46.46 -16.42
C PHE A 113 -50.84 46.86 -16.07
N ARG A 114 -50.63 47.28 -14.82
CA ARG A 114 -49.30 47.44 -14.24
C ARG A 114 -48.83 46.06 -13.79
N ARG A 115 -47.79 45.58 -14.48
CA ARG A 115 -47.29 44.22 -14.33
C ARG A 115 -46.08 44.21 -13.41
N PHE A 116 -46.15 43.33 -12.44
CA PHE A 116 -45.06 43.00 -11.54
C PHE A 116 -44.75 41.52 -11.68
N GLU A 117 -43.49 41.16 -11.50
CA GLU A 117 -43.01 39.78 -11.65
C GLU A 117 -42.15 39.43 -10.44
N THR A 118 -42.44 38.29 -9.84
CA THR A 118 -41.65 37.74 -8.74
C THR A 118 -40.49 36.92 -9.27
N ARG A 119 -39.37 37.00 -8.54
CA ARG A 119 -38.16 36.24 -8.82
C ARG A 119 -38.10 35.02 -7.93
N MET A 120 -37.94 33.87 -8.56
CA MET A 120 -37.63 32.61 -7.92
C MET A 120 -36.11 32.51 -7.74
N SER A 121 -35.65 32.11 -6.56
CA SER A 121 -34.23 31.94 -6.24
C SER A 121 -34.03 30.74 -5.33
N LEU A 122 -32.83 30.20 -5.31
CA LEU A 122 -32.43 29.13 -4.41
C LEU A 122 -31.78 29.73 -3.17
N ASP A 123 -32.17 29.25 -1.98
CA ASP A 123 -31.36 29.40 -0.78
C ASP A 123 -30.15 28.46 -0.87
N THR A 124 -29.01 28.98 -1.33
CA THR A 124 -27.82 28.18 -1.62
C THR A 124 -27.26 27.48 -0.37
N ASP A 125 -27.38 28.10 0.80
CA ASP A 125 -26.86 27.56 2.05
C ASP A 125 -27.73 26.39 2.52
N ALA A 126 -29.06 26.57 2.47
CA ALA A 126 -29.99 25.49 2.80
C ALA A 126 -29.96 24.35 1.75
N ALA A 127 -29.66 24.66 0.49
CA ALA A 127 -29.63 23.68 -0.59
C ALA A 127 -28.49 22.66 -0.42
N ALA A 128 -27.43 23.00 0.29
CA ALA A 128 -26.30 22.10 0.55
C ALA A 128 -26.74 20.76 1.14
N ALA A 129 -27.72 20.74 2.06
CA ALA A 129 -28.20 19.51 2.68
C ALA A 129 -28.91 18.57 1.69
N VAL A 130 -29.64 19.13 0.73
CA VAL A 130 -30.33 18.38 -0.33
C VAL A 130 -29.32 17.87 -1.35
N LEU A 131 -28.43 18.77 -1.80
CA LEU A 131 -27.41 18.46 -2.79
C LEU A 131 -26.36 17.48 -2.27
N LYS A 132 -26.16 17.39 -0.95
CA LYS A 132 -25.29 16.38 -0.35
C LYS A 132 -25.74 14.94 -0.68
N LYS A 133 -27.05 14.67 -0.69
CA LYS A 133 -27.57 13.34 -1.06
C LYS A 133 -27.31 13.02 -2.53
N ILE A 134 -27.51 14.01 -3.40
CA ILE A 134 -27.19 13.89 -4.83
C ILE A 134 -25.70 13.65 -5.04
N LYS A 135 -24.86 14.37 -4.29
CA LYS A 135 -23.42 14.18 -4.27
C LYS A 135 -23.05 12.75 -3.86
N GLU A 136 -23.58 12.22 -2.77
CA GLU A 136 -23.28 10.86 -2.30
C GLU A 136 -23.63 9.78 -3.35
N GLU A 137 -24.66 10.01 -4.15
CA GLU A 137 -25.08 9.08 -5.20
C GLU A 137 -24.33 9.26 -6.54
N LEU A 138 -23.71 10.43 -6.77
CA LEU A 138 -22.98 10.74 -8.00
C LEU A 138 -21.47 10.68 -7.83
N ASP A 139 -20.95 10.82 -6.60
CA ASP A 139 -19.53 10.71 -6.32
C ASP A 139 -19.00 9.35 -6.79
N VAL A 140 -17.89 9.40 -7.52
CA VAL A 140 -17.21 8.20 -8.02
C VAL A 140 -16.06 7.91 -7.06
N PRO A 141 -16.05 6.76 -6.37
CA PRO A 141 -14.93 6.42 -5.48
C PRO A 141 -13.65 6.18 -6.30
N PHE A 142 -12.50 6.55 -5.74
CA PHE A 142 -11.21 6.17 -6.32
C PHE A 142 -10.98 4.66 -6.19
N LYS A 143 -10.04 4.13 -6.98
CA LYS A 143 -9.52 2.77 -6.85
C LYS A 143 -8.01 2.80 -6.77
N ASN A 144 -7.47 2.17 -5.73
CA ASN A 144 -6.04 2.01 -5.55
C ASN A 144 -5.45 1.07 -6.62
N ALA A 145 -4.17 1.30 -6.94
CA ALA A 145 -3.40 0.36 -7.74
C ALA A 145 -3.18 -0.96 -6.97
N THR A 146 -2.81 -2.01 -7.68
CA THR A 146 -2.44 -3.30 -7.07
C THR A 146 -1.20 -3.86 -7.73
N ALA A 147 -0.38 -4.59 -6.96
CA ALA A 147 0.72 -5.41 -7.46
C ALA A 147 0.48 -6.85 -7.02
N LYS A 148 0.47 -7.79 -7.98
CA LYS A 148 0.30 -9.22 -7.70
C LYS A 148 1.53 -9.97 -8.17
N TYR A 149 2.14 -10.76 -7.28
CA TYR A 149 3.27 -11.61 -7.66
C TYR A 149 2.87 -12.60 -8.75
N ASN A 150 3.67 -12.64 -9.82
CA ASN A 150 3.53 -13.56 -10.93
C ASN A 150 4.92 -14.01 -11.38
N PRO A 151 5.37 -15.22 -11.03
CA PRO A 151 6.72 -15.68 -11.34
C PRO A 151 6.99 -15.85 -12.83
N GLU A 152 5.96 -15.90 -13.67
CA GLU A 152 6.06 -16.14 -15.11
C GLU A 152 6.28 -14.84 -15.92
N THR A 153 6.07 -13.66 -15.33
CA THR A 153 6.24 -12.38 -16.03
C THR A 153 7.63 -11.81 -15.84
N ASP A 154 8.08 -11.07 -16.85
CA ASP A 154 9.27 -10.23 -16.73
C ASP A 154 9.02 -9.16 -15.67
N GLY A 155 9.91 -9.07 -14.69
CA GLY A 155 9.73 -8.21 -13.50
C GLY A 155 8.88 -8.80 -12.36
N LYS A 156 8.36 -10.03 -12.48
CA LYS A 156 7.71 -10.83 -11.40
C LYS A 156 6.41 -10.29 -10.79
N PHE A 157 5.79 -9.25 -11.37
CA PHE A 157 4.56 -8.66 -10.85
C PHE A 157 3.60 -8.24 -11.97
N ASP A 158 2.31 -8.52 -11.76
CA ASP A 158 1.20 -7.95 -12.53
C ASP A 158 0.69 -6.70 -11.80
N PHE A 159 0.83 -5.55 -12.45
CA PHE A 159 0.33 -4.27 -11.93
C PHE A 159 -1.03 -3.92 -12.53
N THR A 160 -1.95 -3.49 -11.68
CA THR A 160 -3.20 -2.84 -12.11
C THR A 160 -3.13 -1.37 -11.70
N GLY A 161 -3.31 -0.47 -12.66
CA GLY A 161 -3.26 0.97 -12.44
C GLY A 161 -4.37 1.47 -11.52
N HIS A 162 -4.17 2.65 -10.96
CA HIS A 162 -5.15 3.33 -10.12
C HIS A 162 -6.21 4.06 -10.96
N VAL A 163 -7.35 4.37 -10.35
CA VAL A 163 -8.41 5.20 -10.93
C VAL A 163 -8.71 6.33 -9.97
N TYR A 164 -8.66 7.57 -10.46
CA TYR A 164 -9.05 8.75 -9.69
C TYR A 164 -10.54 8.72 -9.38
N GLY A 165 -10.89 9.11 -8.16
CA GLY A 165 -12.27 9.37 -7.78
C GLY A 165 -12.73 10.72 -8.31
N LYS A 166 -14.03 10.96 -8.24
CA LYS A 166 -14.66 12.24 -8.61
C LYS A 166 -15.58 12.67 -7.48
N SER A 167 -15.29 13.84 -6.91
CA SER A 167 -16.06 14.45 -5.84
C SER A 167 -16.87 15.60 -6.42
N VAL A 168 -18.19 15.41 -6.58
CA VAL A 168 -19.12 16.41 -7.10
C VAL A 168 -19.13 17.66 -6.21
N SER A 169 -19.07 18.85 -6.82
CA SER A 169 -19.12 20.14 -6.11
C SER A 169 -20.56 20.62 -5.95
N ILE A 170 -21.06 20.53 -4.72
CA ILE A 170 -22.42 20.98 -4.36
C ILE A 170 -22.56 22.49 -4.51
N GLU A 171 -21.50 23.26 -4.22
CA GLU A 171 -21.53 24.72 -4.30
C GLU A 171 -21.74 25.19 -5.73
N LYS A 172 -20.99 24.61 -6.68
CA LYS A 172 -21.12 24.93 -8.11
C LYS A 172 -22.50 24.53 -8.64
N ILE A 173 -23.04 23.39 -8.23
CA ILE A 173 -24.41 22.97 -8.60
C ILE A 173 -25.44 23.96 -8.06
N ALA A 174 -25.36 24.32 -6.78
CA ALA A 174 -26.29 25.28 -6.17
C ALA A 174 -26.27 26.63 -6.90
N GLN A 175 -25.10 27.13 -7.28
CA GLN A 175 -24.93 28.37 -8.05
C GLN A 175 -25.56 28.27 -9.44
N MET A 176 -25.38 27.15 -10.14
CA MET A 176 -25.97 26.92 -11.46
C MET A 176 -27.50 26.87 -11.39
N ILE A 177 -28.05 26.17 -10.39
CA ILE A 177 -29.49 26.11 -10.12
C ILE A 177 -30.04 27.52 -9.83
N ASN A 178 -29.42 28.25 -8.89
CA ASN A 178 -29.86 29.59 -8.52
C ASN A 178 -29.86 30.54 -9.73
N SER A 179 -28.80 30.49 -10.54
CA SER A 179 -28.68 31.31 -11.75
C SER A 179 -29.78 31.00 -12.77
N ALA A 180 -30.14 29.72 -12.94
CA ALA A 180 -31.22 29.31 -13.83
C ALA A 180 -32.60 29.77 -13.32
N MET A 181 -32.85 29.66 -12.01
CA MET A 181 -34.09 30.15 -11.39
C MET A 181 -34.24 31.68 -11.55
N LEU A 182 -33.17 32.44 -11.30
CA LEU A 182 -33.15 33.90 -11.48
C LEU A 182 -33.34 34.32 -12.94
N ALA A 183 -32.87 33.51 -13.89
CA ALA A 183 -33.10 33.71 -15.32
C ALA A 183 -34.51 33.31 -15.80
N GLY A 184 -35.38 32.83 -14.89
CA GLY A 184 -36.75 32.44 -15.22
C GLY A 184 -36.88 31.12 -15.98
N LYS A 185 -35.84 30.28 -15.99
CA LYS A 185 -35.89 28.96 -16.62
C LYS A 185 -36.68 27.98 -15.75
N ASN A 186 -37.52 27.15 -16.39
CA ASN A 186 -38.30 26.10 -15.72
C ASN A 186 -37.59 24.74 -15.73
N GLU A 187 -36.58 24.56 -16.59
CA GLU A 187 -35.80 23.35 -16.68
C GLU A 187 -34.30 23.65 -16.78
N LEU A 188 -33.49 22.74 -16.25
CA LEU A 188 -32.04 22.82 -16.30
C LEU A 188 -31.44 21.41 -16.41
N ALA A 189 -30.42 21.25 -17.25
CA ALA A 189 -29.57 20.08 -17.26
C ALA A 189 -28.14 20.50 -16.87
N ILE A 190 -27.57 19.86 -15.85
CA ILE A 190 -26.25 20.12 -15.32
C ILE A 190 -25.39 18.87 -15.53
N GLU A 191 -24.29 19.01 -16.26
CA GLU A 191 -23.17 18.08 -16.13
C GLU A 191 -22.46 18.42 -14.81
N ALA A 192 -22.42 17.47 -13.87
CA ALA A 192 -22.01 17.73 -12.50
C ALA A 192 -20.53 18.15 -12.47
N PRO A 193 -20.21 19.38 -12.02
CA PRO A 193 -18.82 19.77 -11.80
C PRO A 193 -18.25 18.94 -10.65
N PHE A 194 -17.02 18.44 -10.81
CA PHE A 194 -16.36 17.64 -9.79
C PHE A 194 -14.89 18.05 -9.62
N GLU A 195 -14.33 17.73 -8.46
CA GLU A 195 -12.90 17.77 -8.19
C GLU A 195 -12.36 16.33 -8.17
N PRO A 196 -11.19 16.05 -8.75
CA PRO A 196 -10.59 14.72 -8.70
C PRO A 196 -10.19 14.36 -7.27
N VAL A 197 -10.40 13.10 -6.90
CA VAL A 197 -9.94 12.54 -5.63
C VAL A 197 -8.79 11.58 -5.93
N GLU A 198 -7.61 11.90 -5.40
CA GLU A 198 -6.43 11.06 -5.58
C GLU A 198 -6.59 9.72 -4.84
N PRO A 199 -6.11 8.60 -5.43
CA PRO A 199 -6.05 7.33 -4.72
C PRO A 199 -4.97 7.36 -3.64
N GLU A 200 -5.20 6.62 -2.57
CA GLU A 200 -4.22 6.47 -1.47
C GLU A 200 -2.97 5.70 -1.91
N TYR A 201 -3.10 4.84 -2.93
CA TYR A 201 -2.00 4.02 -3.43
C TYR A 201 -1.97 4.06 -4.95
N THR A 202 -0.95 4.74 -5.49
CA THR A 202 -0.76 4.94 -6.91
C THR A 202 -0.01 3.77 -7.55
N GLU A 203 -0.02 3.73 -8.88
CA GLU A 203 0.74 2.71 -9.61
C GLU A 203 2.25 2.91 -9.45
N GLU A 204 2.70 4.17 -9.35
CA GLU A 204 4.10 4.50 -9.07
C GLU A 204 4.53 3.93 -7.73
N MET A 205 3.73 4.15 -6.66
CA MET A 205 3.97 3.54 -5.35
C MET A 205 4.00 2.02 -5.44
N ALA A 206 3.04 1.41 -6.14
CA ALA A 206 3.03 -0.03 -6.35
C ALA A 206 4.32 -0.56 -6.98
N ARG A 207 4.85 0.12 -7.99
CA ARG A 207 6.10 -0.26 -8.67
C ARG A 207 7.32 -0.05 -7.79
N THR A 208 7.38 1.06 -7.06
CA THR A 208 8.47 1.34 -6.12
C THR A 208 8.49 0.34 -4.98
N ASP A 209 7.34 0.00 -4.41
CA ASP A 209 7.21 -0.93 -3.28
C ASP A 209 7.50 -2.38 -3.65
N ASN A 210 7.49 -2.71 -4.95
CA ASN A 210 7.72 -4.06 -5.47
C ASN A 210 8.90 -4.09 -6.46
N SER A 211 9.89 -3.20 -6.27
CA SER A 211 11.10 -3.17 -7.09
C SER A 211 12.08 -4.27 -6.67
N LEU A 212 12.89 -4.78 -7.61
CA LEU A 212 13.98 -5.70 -7.30
C LEU A 212 15.05 -4.96 -6.50
N ILE A 213 15.25 -5.32 -5.22
CA ILE A 213 16.22 -4.66 -4.34
C ILE A 213 17.53 -5.45 -4.20
N SER A 214 17.48 -6.76 -4.37
CA SER A 214 18.68 -7.59 -4.33
C SER A 214 18.49 -8.92 -5.05
N THR A 215 19.60 -9.46 -5.56
CA THR A 215 19.63 -10.76 -6.21
C THR A 215 20.97 -11.44 -5.92
N TYR A 216 20.95 -12.76 -5.74
CA TYR A 216 22.16 -13.56 -5.63
C TYR A 216 21.94 -14.95 -6.21
N THR A 217 22.95 -15.44 -6.92
CA THR A 217 22.92 -16.73 -7.60
C THR A 217 24.10 -17.59 -7.16
N THR A 218 23.84 -18.87 -6.87
CA THR A 218 24.89 -19.87 -6.68
C THR A 218 24.75 -21.00 -7.69
N SER A 219 25.88 -21.59 -8.09
CA SER A 219 25.90 -22.73 -9.00
C SER A 219 26.06 -24.04 -8.24
N PHE A 220 25.34 -25.08 -8.68
CA PHE A 220 25.51 -26.46 -8.26
C PHE A 220 26.02 -27.34 -9.41
N ALA A 221 26.65 -26.77 -10.44
CA ALA A 221 27.06 -27.51 -11.64
C ALA A 221 28.13 -28.59 -11.41
N LYS A 222 29.02 -28.38 -10.43
CA LYS A 222 30.17 -29.25 -10.14
C LYS A 222 29.79 -30.41 -9.22
N SER A 223 30.38 -31.58 -9.43
CA SER A 223 30.27 -32.70 -8.48
C SER A 223 30.96 -32.35 -7.14
N PRO A 224 30.44 -32.79 -5.98
CA PRO A 224 29.24 -33.61 -5.77
C PRO A 224 27.94 -32.77 -5.72
N HIS A 225 27.99 -31.47 -6.00
CA HIS A 225 26.86 -30.57 -5.82
C HIS A 225 25.70 -30.85 -6.79
N ASN A 226 25.98 -31.40 -7.96
CA ASN A 226 25.02 -31.77 -8.99
C ASN A 226 24.37 -33.16 -8.79
N ALA A 227 24.63 -33.83 -7.66
CA ALA A 227 24.01 -35.13 -7.37
C ALA A 227 22.47 -35.03 -7.39
N LYS A 228 21.80 -36.03 -7.98
CA LYS A 228 20.35 -36.01 -8.24
C LYS A 228 19.52 -35.62 -7.02
N GLY A 229 19.78 -36.24 -5.86
CA GLY A 229 19.06 -35.92 -4.62
C GLY A 229 19.31 -34.51 -4.09
N ARG A 230 20.51 -33.94 -4.29
CA ARG A 230 20.75 -32.53 -3.94
C ARG A 230 19.94 -31.61 -4.84
N VAL A 231 19.93 -31.86 -6.15
CA VAL A 231 19.17 -31.04 -7.11
C VAL A 231 17.68 -31.12 -6.82
N PHE A 232 17.15 -32.31 -6.52
CA PHE A 232 15.75 -32.48 -6.09
C PHE A 232 15.42 -31.64 -4.85
N ASN A 233 16.24 -31.74 -3.81
CA ASN A 233 16.04 -30.99 -2.56
C ASN A 233 16.16 -29.47 -2.75
N ILE A 234 17.07 -29.01 -3.63
CA ILE A 234 17.23 -27.59 -3.98
C ILE A 234 15.97 -27.06 -4.67
N ASN A 235 15.45 -27.79 -5.68
CA ASN A 235 14.20 -27.41 -6.37
C ASN A 235 13.02 -27.36 -5.39
N LYS A 236 12.89 -28.37 -4.52
CA LYS A 236 11.83 -28.40 -3.52
C LYS A 236 11.91 -27.22 -2.55
N ALA A 237 13.10 -26.95 -2.00
CA ALA A 237 13.29 -25.86 -1.07
C ALA A 237 13.03 -24.49 -1.73
N ALA A 238 13.46 -24.30 -2.98
CA ALA A 238 13.15 -23.09 -3.74
C ALA A 238 11.63 -22.93 -3.94
N GLY A 239 10.92 -23.98 -4.38
CA GLY A 239 9.47 -23.93 -4.55
C GLY A 239 8.66 -23.69 -3.28
N ILE A 240 9.19 -24.02 -2.09
CA ILE A 240 8.57 -23.68 -0.80
C ILE A 240 8.78 -22.20 -0.43
N ILE A 241 9.92 -21.62 -0.84
CA ILE A 241 10.31 -20.23 -0.50
C ILE A 241 9.75 -19.23 -1.52
N ASP A 242 9.54 -19.65 -2.76
CA ASP A 242 9.12 -18.76 -3.85
C ASP A 242 7.77 -18.08 -3.57
N GLY A 243 7.73 -16.76 -3.76
CA GLY A 243 6.57 -15.93 -3.47
C GLY A 243 6.31 -15.68 -1.98
N TYR A 244 7.27 -15.97 -1.08
CA TYR A 244 7.09 -15.72 0.35
C TYR A 244 7.00 -14.22 0.64
N ILE A 245 5.89 -13.80 1.26
CA ILE A 245 5.64 -12.40 1.66
C ILE A 245 6.01 -12.24 3.14
N LEU A 246 6.84 -11.24 3.44
CA LEU A 246 7.26 -10.93 4.80
C LEU A 246 6.91 -9.46 5.14
N LYS A 247 5.98 -9.26 6.07
CA LYS A 247 5.49 -7.91 6.44
C LYS A 247 6.49 -7.16 7.33
N PRO A 248 6.39 -5.83 7.43
CA PRO A 248 7.16 -5.04 8.39
C PRO A 248 7.13 -5.64 9.80
N GLY A 249 8.31 -5.85 10.38
CA GLY A 249 8.53 -6.41 11.71
C GLY A 249 8.42 -7.94 11.82
N GLU A 250 7.99 -8.65 10.78
CA GLU A 250 7.92 -10.12 10.80
C GLU A 250 9.31 -10.77 10.66
N GLU A 251 9.50 -11.92 11.31
CA GLU A 251 10.72 -12.73 11.20
C GLU A 251 10.50 -13.91 10.24
N PHE A 252 11.36 -14.01 9.22
CA PHE A 252 11.51 -15.22 8.42
C PHE A 252 12.35 -16.23 9.20
N ASN A 253 11.85 -17.47 9.29
CA ASN A 253 12.54 -18.57 9.95
C ASN A 253 12.62 -19.77 9.00
N MET A 254 13.82 -20.05 8.50
CA MET A 254 14.01 -21.02 7.42
C MET A 254 13.62 -22.45 7.82
N ASN A 255 13.96 -22.90 9.02
CA ASN A 255 13.52 -24.22 9.50
C ASN A 255 12.00 -24.31 9.65
N LYS A 256 11.33 -23.24 10.10
CA LYS A 256 9.86 -23.22 10.20
C LYS A 256 9.21 -23.26 8.82
N VAL A 257 9.75 -22.51 7.85
CA VAL A 257 9.23 -22.44 6.48
C VAL A 257 9.40 -23.77 5.75
N LEU A 258 10.56 -24.40 5.85
CA LEU A 258 10.83 -25.67 5.17
C LEU A 258 10.26 -26.91 5.87
N GLY A 259 10.00 -26.81 7.18
CA GLY A 259 9.62 -27.95 8.01
C GLY A 259 10.73 -28.99 8.19
N PRO A 260 10.42 -30.13 8.82
CA PRO A 260 11.34 -31.25 8.97
C PRO A 260 11.80 -31.79 7.61
N ARG A 261 13.09 -32.13 7.50
CA ARG A 261 13.64 -32.81 6.31
C ARG A 261 13.75 -34.31 6.55
N THR A 262 12.70 -35.04 6.18
CA THR A 262 12.59 -36.50 6.32
C THR A 262 12.06 -37.14 5.03
N GLU A 263 12.02 -38.47 5.00
CA GLU A 263 11.43 -39.21 3.88
C GLU A 263 9.92 -38.95 3.76
N GLU A 264 9.21 -38.95 4.90
CA GLU A 264 7.76 -38.79 4.98
C GLU A 264 7.31 -37.40 4.54
N THR A 265 8.15 -36.40 4.80
CA THR A 265 7.95 -35.04 4.31
C THR A 265 8.42 -34.87 2.87
N GLY A 266 8.94 -35.93 2.22
CA GLY A 266 9.25 -36.02 0.80
C GLY A 266 10.62 -35.45 0.41
N TRP A 267 11.63 -35.54 1.27
CA TRP A 267 13.00 -35.13 0.94
C TRP A 267 13.82 -36.33 0.47
N GLU A 268 14.81 -36.11 -0.40
CA GLU A 268 15.72 -37.16 -0.86
C GLU A 268 17.00 -37.22 0.00
N LYS A 269 17.58 -38.42 0.15
CA LYS A 269 18.91 -38.58 0.73
C LYS A 269 19.95 -38.02 -0.23
N ALA A 270 20.81 -37.15 0.29
CA ALA A 270 21.90 -36.58 -0.49
C ALA A 270 23.11 -36.26 0.41
N PRO A 271 24.32 -36.06 -0.16
CA PRO A 271 25.48 -35.68 0.63
C PRO A 271 25.26 -34.35 1.35
N GLY A 272 25.29 -34.41 2.67
CA GLY A 272 25.28 -33.30 3.61
C GLY A 272 26.55 -33.27 4.45
N ILE A 273 26.72 -32.21 5.24
CA ILE A 273 27.93 -32.00 6.04
C ILE A 273 27.59 -32.27 7.50
N ARG A 274 28.19 -33.32 8.08
CA ARG A 274 27.99 -33.68 9.49
C ARG A 274 29.32 -34.07 10.14
N TYR A 275 29.60 -33.53 11.33
CA TYR A 275 30.77 -33.86 12.16
C TYR A 275 32.15 -33.82 11.46
N GLY A 276 32.33 -32.94 10.47
CA GLY A 276 33.60 -32.83 9.74
C GLY A 276 33.72 -33.68 8.48
N LYS A 277 32.69 -34.45 8.10
CA LYS A 277 32.67 -35.29 6.90
C LYS A 277 31.36 -35.18 6.11
N TYR A 278 31.36 -35.74 4.90
CA TYR A 278 30.13 -35.87 4.12
C TYR A 278 29.37 -37.13 4.54
N GLU A 279 28.08 -36.98 4.83
CA GLU A 279 27.19 -38.09 5.15
C GLU A 279 25.88 -37.96 4.36
N MET A 280 25.22 -39.08 4.07
CA MET A 280 23.93 -39.05 3.39
C MET A 280 22.83 -38.68 4.38
N GLU A 281 22.14 -37.57 4.12
CA GLU A 281 21.03 -37.08 4.95
C GLU A 281 19.86 -36.64 4.08
N TYR A 282 18.65 -36.67 4.64
CA TYR A 282 17.48 -36.10 4.00
C TYR A 282 17.60 -34.57 3.99
N GLY A 283 17.37 -33.96 2.83
CA GLY A 283 17.54 -32.51 2.67
C GLY A 283 18.97 -32.06 2.39
N GLY A 284 19.90 -32.98 2.10
CA GLY A 284 21.22 -32.60 1.61
C GLY A 284 21.09 -31.70 0.37
N GLY A 285 21.79 -30.55 0.38
CA GLY A 285 21.66 -29.49 -0.65
C GLY A 285 20.99 -28.21 -0.15
N VAL A 286 20.15 -28.27 0.89
CA VAL A 286 19.39 -27.10 1.37
C VAL A 286 20.29 -26.01 1.98
N CYS A 287 21.46 -26.35 2.54
CA CYS A 287 22.44 -25.33 2.97
C CYS A 287 22.89 -24.39 1.84
N GLN A 288 22.85 -24.84 0.58
CA GLN A 288 23.13 -24.00 -0.57
C GLN A 288 22.02 -22.97 -0.82
N VAL A 289 20.76 -23.39 -0.65
CA VAL A 289 19.58 -22.51 -0.69
C VAL A 289 19.66 -21.47 0.42
N SER A 290 19.98 -21.91 1.65
CA SER A 290 20.17 -21.02 2.80
C SER A 290 21.28 -20.00 2.58
N SER A 291 22.44 -20.45 2.09
CA SER A 291 23.56 -19.55 1.80
C SER A 291 23.24 -18.58 0.67
N THR A 292 22.48 -19.02 -0.35
CA THR A 292 22.04 -18.13 -1.43
C THR A 292 21.11 -17.04 -0.89
N LEU A 293 20.11 -17.43 -0.08
CA LEU A 293 19.18 -16.49 0.56
C LEU A 293 19.89 -15.55 1.52
N PHE A 294 20.82 -16.03 2.34
CA PHE A 294 21.63 -15.20 3.25
C PHE A 294 22.34 -14.06 2.51
N ASN A 295 22.92 -14.34 1.34
CA ASN A 295 23.59 -13.32 0.55
C ASN A 295 22.62 -12.29 -0.03
N THR A 296 21.47 -12.73 -0.53
CA THR A 296 20.40 -11.83 -1.00
C THR A 296 19.89 -10.95 0.13
N VAL A 297 19.62 -11.53 1.31
CA VAL A 297 19.17 -10.82 2.53
C VAL A 297 20.19 -9.79 3.00
N MET A 298 21.50 -10.11 2.98
CA MET A 298 22.54 -9.14 3.31
C MET A 298 22.57 -7.97 2.32
N MET A 299 22.35 -8.22 1.03
CA MET A 299 22.30 -7.17 0.00
C MET A 299 21.03 -6.32 0.07
N ALA A 300 19.92 -6.88 0.55
CA ALA A 300 18.66 -6.17 0.84
C ALA A 300 18.70 -5.34 2.15
N ASP A 301 19.82 -5.32 2.85
CA ASP A 301 20.01 -4.68 4.16
C ASP A 301 19.04 -5.11 5.27
N LEU A 302 18.53 -6.34 5.19
CA LEU A 302 17.62 -6.87 6.20
C LEU A 302 18.39 -7.30 7.47
N LYS A 303 17.70 -7.24 8.61
CA LYS A 303 18.26 -7.56 9.92
C LYS A 303 18.31 -9.07 10.14
N ILE A 304 19.51 -9.63 10.06
CA ILE A 304 19.75 -11.05 10.34
C ILE A 304 19.76 -11.29 11.86
N THR A 305 18.94 -12.21 12.33
CA THR A 305 18.76 -12.53 13.76
C THR A 305 19.42 -13.85 14.17
N ASP A 306 19.59 -14.78 13.23
CA ASP A 306 20.30 -16.04 13.45
C ASP A 306 21.01 -16.47 12.17
N ARG A 307 22.33 -16.65 12.28
CA ARG A 307 23.17 -17.19 11.22
C ARG A 307 24.43 -17.79 11.83
N ARG A 308 24.85 -18.95 11.32
CA ARG A 308 26.11 -19.59 11.69
C ARG A 308 26.86 -20.05 10.43
N PRO A 309 28.21 -19.93 10.40
CA PRO A 309 29.01 -20.55 9.34
C PRO A 309 29.05 -22.08 9.51
N HIS A 310 29.41 -22.78 8.43
CA HIS A 310 29.71 -24.20 8.45
C HIS A 310 31.00 -24.46 9.23
N SER A 311 31.24 -25.73 9.56
CA SER A 311 32.50 -26.18 10.17
C SER A 311 33.71 -26.03 9.23
N TRP A 312 33.51 -25.86 7.92
CA TRP A 312 34.55 -25.51 6.96
C TRP A 312 33.97 -24.70 5.79
N PRO A 313 34.78 -23.91 5.07
CA PRO A 313 34.28 -23.10 3.96
C PRO A 313 33.74 -23.93 2.80
N LEU A 314 32.62 -23.50 2.26
CA LEU A 314 31.99 -24.09 1.08
C LEU A 314 32.66 -23.59 -0.21
N THR A 315 32.47 -24.33 -1.30
CA THR A 315 33.07 -24.03 -2.61
C THR A 315 32.15 -23.27 -3.56
N TYR A 316 30.84 -23.26 -3.28
CA TYR A 316 29.81 -22.61 -4.12
C TYR A 316 29.43 -21.20 -3.64
N VAL A 317 30.00 -20.74 -2.51
CA VAL A 317 29.95 -19.35 -2.04
C VAL A 317 31.34 -18.93 -1.54
N PRO A 318 31.70 -17.63 -1.58
CA PRO A 318 32.95 -17.18 -0.97
C PRO A 318 33.01 -17.44 0.54
N ILE A 319 34.22 -17.44 1.10
CA ILE A 319 34.42 -17.65 2.54
C ILE A 319 33.67 -16.58 3.36
N GLY A 320 33.07 -16.94 4.48
CA GLY A 320 32.29 -16.04 5.33
C GLY A 320 30.90 -15.69 4.78
N ARG A 321 30.50 -16.26 3.64
CA ARG A 321 29.23 -15.96 2.95
C ARG A 321 28.25 -17.14 2.97
N ASP A 322 28.41 -18.05 3.91
CA ASP A 322 27.55 -19.23 4.08
C ASP A 322 26.63 -19.12 5.29
N ALA A 323 25.48 -19.81 5.24
CA ALA A 323 24.56 -19.92 6.36
C ALA A 323 24.12 -21.38 6.52
N THR A 324 24.59 -22.03 7.58
CA THR A 324 24.27 -23.44 7.88
C THR A 324 22.87 -23.59 8.42
N ILE A 325 22.18 -24.66 8.00
CA ILE A 325 20.91 -25.06 8.59
C ILE A 325 20.87 -26.57 8.84
N SER A 326 20.09 -26.99 9.82
CA SER A 326 19.70 -28.38 10.07
C SER A 326 18.37 -28.40 10.84
N THR A 327 17.60 -29.48 10.74
CA THR A 327 16.21 -29.54 11.29
C THR A 327 16.14 -29.16 12.78
N ASP A 328 17.08 -29.66 13.60
CA ASP A 328 17.09 -29.47 15.06
C ASP A 328 18.35 -28.74 15.57
N GLY A 329 19.04 -28.02 14.68
CA GLY A 329 20.31 -27.37 15.00
C GLY A 329 20.38 -25.95 14.44
N PRO A 330 21.49 -25.57 13.76
CA PRO A 330 21.61 -24.26 13.14
C PRO A 330 20.41 -23.91 12.27
N ASN A 331 20.09 -22.62 12.21
CA ASN A 331 19.00 -22.07 11.44
C ASN A 331 19.46 -20.75 10.79
N PHE A 332 18.70 -20.30 9.80
CA PHE A 332 18.86 -18.97 9.23
C PHE A 332 17.56 -18.18 9.45
N LYS A 333 17.68 -17.04 10.13
CA LYS A 333 16.55 -16.17 10.46
C LYS A 333 16.90 -14.70 10.24
N PHE A 334 15.91 -13.94 9.81
CA PHE A 334 16.03 -12.50 9.63
C PHE A 334 14.66 -11.83 9.77
N VAL A 335 14.67 -10.56 10.13
CA VAL A 335 13.49 -9.72 10.29
C VAL A 335 13.40 -8.74 9.13
N ASN A 336 12.19 -8.54 8.61
CA ASN A 336 11.92 -7.38 7.78
C ASN A 336 11.88 -6.12 8.67
N ASN A 337 13.00 -5.41 8.73
CA ASN A 337 13.13 -4.17 9.50
C ASN A 337 12.81 -2.90 8.68
N THR A 338 12.14 -3.04 7.53
CA THR A 338 11.66 -1.90 6.73
C THR A 338 10.20 -1.58 7.07
N ASP A 339 9.71 -0.44 6.59
CA ASP A 339 8.32 -0.01 6.75
C ASP A 339 7.39 -0.58 5.66
N SER A 340 7.93 -1.32 4.68
CA SER A 340 7.20 -1.91 3.56
C SER A 340 7.23 -3.43 3.60
N THR A 341 6.22 -4.07 3.01
CA THR A 341 6.25 -5.52 2.80
C THR A 341 7.37 -5.87 1.80
N ILE A 342 8.02 -7.01 1.99
CA ILE A 342 8.96 -7.58 1.01
C ILE A 342 8.46 -8.92 0.49
N LEU A 343 8.89 -9.28 -0.70
CA LEU A 343 8.66 -10.58 -1.31
C LEU A 343 9.99 -11.27 -1.62
N ILE A 344 10.07 -12.57 -1.30
CA ILE A 344 11.21 -13.43 -1.60
C ILE A 344 10.83 -14.31 -2.80
N SER A 345 11.61 -14.22 -3.88
CA SER A 345 11.51 -15.03 -5.09
C SER A 345 12.67 -16.00 -5.13
N ALA A 346 12.40 -17.26 -5.47
CA ALA A 346 13.37 -18.34 -5.49
C ALA A 346 13.20 -19.17 -6.77
N SER A 347 14.19 -19.12 -7.66
CA SER A 347 14.15 -19.82 -8.94
C SER A 347 15.35 -20.75 -9.12
N VAL A 348 15.11 -21.89 -9.76
CA VAL A 348 16.15 -22.87 -10.10
C VAL A 348 16.18 -23.07 -11.60
N ASP A 349 17.34 -22.79 -12.20
CA ASP A 349 17.61 -23.18 -13.57
C ASP A 349 18.34 -24.53 -13.57
N ASN A 350 17.61 -25.60 -13.91
CA ASN A 350 18.18 -26.95 -13.94
C ASN A 350 19.15 -27.19 -15.12
N LYS A 351 19.05 -26.38 -16.18
CA LYS A 351 19.93 -26.47 -17.35
C LYS A 351 21.27 -25.80 -17.04
N GLU A 352 21.23 -24.58 -16.54
CA GLU A 352 22.42 -23.82 -16.12
C GLU A 352 22.96 -24.26 -14.74
N LYS A 353 22.17 -25.08 -14.02
CA LYS A 353 22.48 -25.66 -12.71
C LYS A 353 22.75 -24.56 -11.68
N THR A 354 21.83 -23.61 -11.59
CA THR A 354 21.90 -22.47 -10.68
C THR A 354 20.63 -22.34 -9.86
N ILE A 355 20.78 -21.77 -8.66
CA ILE A 355 19.67 -21.27 -7.85
C ILE A 355 19.86 -19.77 -7.66
N THR A 356 18.80 -19.01 -7.90
CA THR A 356 18.76 -17.56 -7.75
C THR A 356 17.71 -17.18 -6.71
N MET A 357 18.11 -16.30 -5.80
CA MET A 357 17.23 -15.70 -4.80
C MET A 357 17.14 -14.21 -5.07
N GLU A 358 15.93 -13.68 -5.13
CA GLU A 358 15.62 -12.28 -5.35
C GLU A 358 14.75 -11.77 -4.20
N ILE A 359 14.99 -10.54 -3.76
CA ILE A 359 14.09 -9.85 -2.84
C ILE A 359 13.52 -8.64 -3.57
N TYR A 360 12.21 -8.51 -3.50
CA TYR A 360 11.44 -7.37 -4.00
C TYR A 360 10.90 -6.56 -2.84
N GLY A 361 10.96 -5.24 -2.94
CA GLY A 361 10.59 -4.31 -1.88
C GLY A 361 10.90 -2.87 -2.27
N GLN A 362 10.83 -1.95 -1.32
CA GLN A 362 11.30 -0.58 -1.51
C GLN A 362 12.84 -0.52 -1.57
N PRO A 363 13.44 0.06 -2.62
CA PRO A 363 14.88 0.28 -2.68
C PRO A 363 15.38 1.20 -1.57
N LEU A 364 16.67 1.11 -1.25
CA LEU A 364 17.31 2.08 -0.35
C LEU A 364 17.22 3.50 -0.93
N LYS A 365 17.11 4.49 -0.05
CA LYS A 365 17.01 5.90 -0.43
C LYS A 365 18.22 6.34 -1.27
N ASP A 366 18.00 7.36 -2.11
CA ASP A 366 19.01 7.97 -2.98
C ASP A 366 19.66 7.03 -4.02
N GLY A 367 19.07 5.84 -4.24
CA GLY A 367 19.60 4.82 -5.14
C GLY A 367 20.84 4.11 -4.59
N ILE A 368 21.00 4.08 -3.27
CA ILE A 368 22.06 3.34 -2.60
C ILE A 368 21.87 1.84 -2.84
N TYR A 369 22.97 1.11 -3.00
CA TYR A 369 22.94 -0.35 -3.07
C TYR A 369 24.12 -0.97 -2.33
N ILE A 370 23.97 -2.23 -1.93
CA ILE A 370 24.97 -2.95 -1.12
C ILE A 370 25.64 -4.04 -1.95
N ARG A 371 26.98 -4.13 -1.84
CA ARG A 371 27.75 -5.30 -2.27
C ARG A 371 28.33 -6.02 -1.06
N ILE A 372 28.47 -7.33 -1.18
CA ILE A 372 29.06 -8.17 -0.13
C ILE A 372 30.42 -8.65 -0.61
N THR A 373 31.45 -8.28 0.13
CA THR A 373 32.83 -8.76 -0.06
C THR A 373 33.29 -9.55 1.15
N SER A 374 34.25 -10.43 0.96
CA SER A 374 34.73 -11.31 2.03
C SER A 374 36.15 -11.76 1.77
N GLU A 375 36.97 -11.81 2.81
CA GLU A 375 38.38 -12.19 2.70
C GLU A 375 38.81 -13.15 3.80
N ARG A 376 39.76 -14.02 3.49
CA ARG A 376 40.40 -14.90 4.49
C ARG A 376 41.50 -14.10 5.18
N ILE A 377 41.40 -13.96 6.49
CA ILE A 377 42.36 -13.21 7.31
C ILE A 377 43.38 -14.11 8.02
N ALA A 378 43.09 -15.39 8.22
CA ALA A 378 44.04 -16.33 8.83
C ALA A 378 43.80 -17.78 8.39
N THR A 379 44.84 -18.60 8.54
CA THR A 379 44.77 -20.07 8.46
C THR A 379 45.20 -20.65 9.80
N ILE A 380 44.37 -21.54 10.36
CA ILE A 380 44.65 -22.27 11.58
C ILE A 380 45.37 -23.56 11.19
N ALA A 381 46.45 -23.90 11.90
CA ALA A 381 47.28 -25.07 11.59
C ALA A 381 46.43 -26.35 11.51
N ASN A 382 46.84 -27.28 10.63
CA ASN A 382 46.22 -28.60 10.58
C ASN A 382 46.65 -29.38 11.84
N PRO A 383 45.73 -29.82 12.71
CA PRO A 383 46.05 -30.56 13.92
C PRO A 383 46.55 -32.00 13.65
N GLY A 384 46.60 -32.42 12.38
CA GLY A 384 46.91 -33.80 12.02
C GLY A 384 45.75 -34.75 12.33
N SER A 385 46.06 -36.04 12.34
CA SER A 385 45.08 -37.10 12.62
C SER A 385 45.37 -37.75 13.97
N GLU A 386 44.32 -38.16 14.68
CA GLU A 386 44.42 -39.14 15.76
C GLU A 386 44.39 -40.56 15.17
N ILE A 387 45.23 -41.44 15.70
CA ILE A 387 45.25 -42.87 15.40
C ILE A 387 44.57 -43.59 16.55
N ILE A 388 43.53 -44.38 16.24
CA ILE A 388 42.74 -45.10 17.21
C ILE A 388 42.88 -46.60 16.99
N LEU A 389 43.30 -47.34 18.01
CA LEU A 389 43.36 -48.81 17.98
C LEU A 389 41.96 -49.39 17.97
N ASP A 390 41.58 -50.07 16.89
CA ASP A 390 40.38 -50.90 16.81
C ASP A 390 40.78 -52.37 16.67
N ARG A 391 40.70 -53.11 17.77
CA ARG A 391 41.06 -54.54 17.84
C ARG A 391 40.10 -55.45 17.07
N SER A 392 38.96 -54.93 16.60
CA SER A 392 38.05 -55.68 15.74
C SER A 392 38.50 -55.72 14.28
N LEU A 393 39.46 -54.86 13.90
CA LEU A 393 39.98 -54.80 12.54
C LEU A 393 40.97 -55.95 12.28
N ALA A 394 40.86 -56.56 11.10
CA ALA A 394 41.83 -57.55 10.65
C ALA A 394 43.24 -56.92 10.53
N PHE A 395 44.29 -57.70 10.77
CA PHE A 395 45.66 -57.21 10.64
C PHE A 395 45.94 -56.56 9.27
N GLY A 396 46.77 -55.51 9.27
CA GLY A 396 47.05 -54.69 8.10
C GLY A 396 45.94 -53.70 7.71
N THR A 397 44.89 -53.54 8.51
CA THR A 397 43.75 -52.67 8.17
C THR A 397 43.93 -51.25 8.72
N ARG A 398 43.75 -50.27 7.83
CA ARG A 398 43.68 -48.84 8.14
C ARG A 398 42.42 -48.24 7.56
N ILE A 399 41.56 -47.67 8.41
CA ILE A 399 40.31 -47.02 8.01
C ILE A 399 40.40 -45.53 8.34
N GLU A 400 40.32 -44.70 7.31
CA GLU A 400 40.23 -43.25 7.46
C GLU A 400 38.77 -42.85 7.64
N ASP A 401 38.35 -42.62 8.89
CA ASP A 401 36.98 -42.22 9.24
C ASP A 401 36.73 -40.73 8.96
N ARG A 402 37.75 -39.89 9.23
CA ARG A 402 37.68 -38.45 9.01
C ARG A 402 39.04 -37.89 8.63
N GLU A 403 39.08 -37.13 7.55
CA GLU A 403 40.29 -36.40 7.14
C GLU A 403 40.59 -35.23 8.07
N SER A 404 41.88 -34.95 8.30
CA SER A 404 42.31 -33.74 9.00
C SER A 404 42.24 -32.52 8.09
N ARG A 405 41.91 -31.34 8.65
CA ARG A 405 41.75 -30.10 7.88
C ARG A 405 42.27 -28.89 8.66
N SER A 406 43.01 -28.03 7.98
CA SER A 406 43.34 -26.69 8.48
C SER A 406 42.07 -25.85 8.66
N GLY A 407 41.99 -25.14 9.77
CA GLY A 407 40.94 -24.15 10.00
C GLY A 407 41.25 -22.84 9.29
N LYS A 408 40.28 -21.92 9.25
CA LYS A 408 40.38 -20.62 8.57
C LYS A 408 39.61 -19.56 9.38
N LYS A 409 40.06 -18.31 9.30
CA LYS A 409 39.28 -17.16 9.75
C LYS A 409 38.98 -16.24 8.57
N SER A 410 37.80 -15.63 8.54
CA SER A 410 37.40 -14.67 7.51
C SER A 410 36.65 -13.48 8.07
N VAL A 411 36.68 -12.39 7.31
CA VAL A 411 35.86 -11.20 7.56
C VAL A 411 35.01 -10.94 6.33
N THR A 412 33.72 -10.73 6.54
CA THR A 412 32.73 -10.38 5.51
C THR A 412 32.29 -8.94 5.75
N TYR A 413 32.21 -8.14 4.69
CA TYR A 413 31.84 -6.73 4.73
C TYR A 413 30.57 -6.47 3.94
N LYS A 414 29.77 -5.50 4.42
CA LYS A 414 28.77 -4.79 3.63
C LYS A 414 29.41 -3.50 3.11
N GLU A 415 29.42 -3.33 1.80
CA GLU A 415 29.92 -2.13 1.12
C GLU A 415 28.73 -1.38 0.51
N TYR A 416 28.50 -0.15 0.97
CA TYR A 416 27.42 0.71 0.52
C TYR A 416 27.91 1.61 -0.61
N TYR A 417 27.20 1.61 -1.74
CA TYR A 417 27.54 2.39 -2.92
C TYR A 417 26.42 3.38 -3.25
N ASP A 418 26.77 4.56 -3.77
CA ASP A 418 25.80 5.46 -4.36
C ASP A 418 25.33 4.97 -5.73
N LYS A 419 24.30 5.62 -6.29
CA LYS A 419 23.77 5.32 -7.62
C LYS A 419 24.80 5.41 -8.76
N ASN A 420 25.94 6.08 -8.56
CA ASN A 420 27.01 6.22 -9.54
C ASN A 420 28.14 5.19 -9.34
N GLY A 421 28.03 4.31 -8.34
CA GLY A 421 29.02 3.28 -8.02
C GLY A 421 30.20 3.77 -7.20
N LYS A 422 30.10 4.93 -6.52
CA LYS A 422 31.09 5.37 -5.55
C LYS A 422 30.84 4.69 -4.20
N LEU A 423 31.89 4.11 -3.62
CA LEU A 423 31.84 3.56 -2.26
C LEU A 423 31.59 4.69 -1.25
N ILE A 424 30.50 4.57 -0.49
CA ILE A 424 30.09 5.49 0.57
C ILE A 424 30.64 5.01 1.92
N ASP A 425 30.43 3.72 2.22
CA ASP A 425 30.79 3.14 3.51
C ASP A 425 31.12 1.64 3.37
N ARG A 426 31.91 1.12 4.30
CA ARG A 426 32.27 -0.30 4.40
C ARG A 426 32.26 -0.71 5.86
N VAL A 427 31.33 -1.59 6.21
CA VAL A 427 31.16 -2.09 7.59
C VAL A 427 31.46 -3.58 7.67
N VAL A 428 32.07 -4.00 8.77
CA VAL A 428 32.25 -5.43 9.09
C VAL A 428 30.87 -6.01 9.41
N ALA A 429 30.45 -7.00 8.62
CA ALA A 429 29.19 -7.71 8.83
C ALA A 429 29.39 -8.95 9.72
N TYR A 430 30.42 -9.75 9.43
CA TYR A 430 30.72 -10.98 10.16
C TYR A 430 32.21 -11.24 10.24
N GLU A 431 32.64 -11.80 11.37
CA GLU A 431 33.94 -12.42 11.55
C GLU A 431 33.73 -13.90 11.85
N ASP A 432 34.14 -14.76 10.92
CA ASP A 432 33.92 -16.20 11.03
C ASP A 432 35.20 -16.94 11.36
N THR A 433 35.07 -17.93 12.23
CA THR A 433 36.09 -18.94 12.48
C THR A 433 35.57 -20.30 12.04
N TYR A 434 36.21 -20.84 11.01
CA TYR A 434 36.08 -22.24 10.60
C TYR A 434 37.14 -23.04 11.35
N PRO A 435 36.78 -23.83 12.38
CA PRO A 435 37.75 -24.51 13.21
C PRO A 435 38.56 -25.52 12.40
N ALA A 436 39.78 -25.80 12.85
CA ALA A 436 40.55 -26.91 12.30
C ALA A 436 39.90 -28.23 12.72
N ILE A 437 39.93 -29.23 11.83
CA ILE A 437 39.30 -30.54 12.08
C ILE A 437 40.42 -31.55 12.27
N LYS A 438 40.44 -32.22 13.42
CA LYS A 438 41.35 -33.33 13.67
C LYS A 438 40.89 -34.56 12.89
N GLY A 439 41.80 -35.12 12.11
CA GLY A 439 41.54 -36.36 11.39
C GLY A 439 41.39 -37.52 12.37
N ARG A 440 40.73 -38.59 11.96
CA ARG A 440 40.54 -39.80 12.74
C ARG A 440 40.77 -41.02 11.87
N VAL A 441 41.69 -41.88 12.31
CA VAL A 441 42.08 -43.09 11.59
C VAL A 441 42.01 -44.26 12.56
N TYR A 442 41.21 -45.26 12.23
CA TYR A 442 41.20 -46.53 12.96
C TYR A 442 42.22 -47.48 12.34
N VAL A 443 42.99 -48.17 13.18
CA VAL A 443 44.01 -49.12 12.73
C VAL A 443 43.92 -50.42 13.52
N SER A 444 44.31 -51.52 12.87
CA SER A 444 44.49 -52.81 13.53
C SER A 444 45.69 -52.81 14.48
N GLU A 445 45.71 -53.79 15.39
CA GLU A 445 46.70 -53.88 16.48
C GLU A 445 48.15 -53.92 15.99
N ASP A 446 48.43 -54.62 14.89
CA ASP A 446 49.76 -54.70 14.27
C ASP A 446 50.26 -53.35 13.74
N ILE A 447 49.36 -52.53 13.19
CA ILE A 447 49.67 -51.19 12.69
C ILE A 447 49.86 -50.22 13.86
N PHE A 448 49.00 -50.27 14.87
CA PHE A 448 49.04 -49.37 16.02
C PHE A 448 50.36 -49.43 16.78
N TYR A 449 50.83 -50.64 17.13
CA TYR A 449 52.13 -50.82 17.80
C TYR A 449 53.33 -50.75 16.85
N GLY A 450 53.07 -50.74 15.53
CA GLY A 450 54.06 -50.37 14.52
C GLY A 450 54.29 -48.86 14.46
N TYR A 451 53.26 -48.05 14.75
CA TYR A 451 53.39 -46.61 14.95
C TYR A 451 54.24 -46.34 16.20
N ASP A 452 53.81 -46.72 17.40
CA ASP A 452 54.42 -46.38 18.73
C ASP A 452 55.97 -46.49 18.85
N LYS A 453 56.64 -47.17 17.91
CA LYS A 453 58.10 -47.25 17.72
C LYS A 453 58.72 -46.07 16.94
N ASN A 454 57.96 -45.08 16.44
CA ASN A 454 58.46 -43.95 15.63
C ASN A 454 58.32 -42.60 16.38
N PRO A 455 59.36 -41.74 16.47
CA PRO A 455 59.35 -40.57 17.36
C PRO A 455 58.74 -39.27 16.79
N LYS A 456 57.97 -39.32 15.67
CA LYS A 456 57.35 -38.14 15.02
C LYS A 456 55.82 -38.23 14.93
N GLU A 457 55.18 -38.78 15.95
CA GLU A 457 53.90 -39.47 15.75
C GLU A 457 52.61 -38.71 16.06
N PRO A 458 51.50 -39.12 15.39
CA PRO A 458 50.15 -38.62 15.64
C PRO A 458 49.69 -38.89 17.08
N ASP A 459 48.57 -38.27 17.49
CA ASP A 459 47.94 -38.56 18.80
C ASP A 459 47.31 -39.97 18.77
N ILE A 460 47.74 -40.87 19.66
CA ILE A 460 47.46 -42.31 19.66
C ILE A 460 46.51 -42.67 20.83
N ARG A 461 45.41 -43.41 20.59
CA ARG A 461 44.39 -43.77 21.61
C ARG A 461 43.78 -45.16 21.41
N GLU A 462 43.23 -45.81 22.44
CA GLU A 462 42.44 -47.06 22.30
C GLU A 462 40.93 -46.78 22.20
N VAL A 463 40.17 -47.67 21.53
CA VAL A 463 38.69 -47.60 21.52
C VAL A 463 38.16 -47.77 22.94
N GLY A 464 37.48 -46.74 23.45
CA GLY A 464 36.90 -46.72 24.79
C GLY A 464 37.53 -45.69 25.74
N ASP A 465 38.66 -45.09 25.36
CA ASP A 465 39.25 -43.99 26.13
C ASP A 465 38.37 -42.72 26.04
N PRO A 466 38.09 -42.03 27.16
CA PRO A 466 37.36 -40.78 27.11
C PRO A 466 38.15 -39.71 26.32
N PRO A 467 37.49 -38.84 25.54
CA PRO A 467 38.17 -37.76 24.86
C PRO A 467 38.81 -36.84 25.90
N GLY A 468 40.13 -36.65 25.83
CA GLY A 468 40.84 -35.67 26.65
C GLY A 468 40.15 -34.31 26.58
N GLN A 469 39.69 -33.81 27.73
CA GLN A 469 39.10 -32.48 27.85
C GLN A 469 40.13 -31.42 27.43
N ASP A 470 39.77 -30.67 26.40
CA ASP A 470 40.49 -29.47 25.98
C ASP A 470 40.18 -28.35 27.00
N ILE A 471 40.90 -28.35 28.13
CA ILE A 471 40.87 -27.24 29.11
C ILE A 471 41.86 -26.16 28.69
N GLY A 472 41.40 -25.24 27.84
CA GLY A 472 42.03 -23.93 27.69
C GLY A 472 41.58 -22.98 28.79
N GLY A 473 42.51 -22.48 29.62
CA GLY A 473 42.31 -21.26 30.41
C GLY A 473 42.93 -21.25 31.82
N GLN A 474 44.08 -20.57 31.94
CA GLN A 474 44.65 -19.85 33.10
C GLN A 474 44.00 -20.01 34.48
N VAL A 475 44.80 -20.27 35.53
CA VAL A 475 45.19 -19.28 36.56
C VAL A 475 46.47 -19.78 37.27
N GLY A 476 47.47 -18.91 37.43
CA GLY A 476 48.54 -19.14 38.41
C GLY A 476 48.13 -18.65 39.80
N SER A 477 48.50 -19.35 40.85
CA SER A 477 48.85 -18.76 42.15
C SER A 477 49.41 -19.84 43.07
N ASP A 478 50.61 -19.55 43.56
CA ASP A 478 51.19 -19.86 44.86
C ASP A 478 50.47 -20.86 45.78
N LEU A 479 51.21 -21.87 46.23
CA LEU A 479 51.03 -22.48 47.54
C LEU A 479 52.40 -22.78 48.16
N ILE A 480 52.74 -21.98 49.18
CA ILE A 480 53.74 -22.26 50.23
C ILE A 480 52.97 -22.59 51.53
N PHE A 481 53.54 -23.51 52.33
CA PHE A 481 53.20 -23.97 53.71
C PHE A 481 51.98 -24.88 53.80
N GLY A 482 51.90 -25.94 54.62
CA GLY A 482 52.67 -26.62 55.68
C GLY A 482 51.78 -27.85 56.04
N ASP A 483 52.25 -29.00 56.51
CA ASP A 483 53.03 -29.29 57.73
C ASP A 483 54.05 -30.43 57.51
#